data_AF-A0A2N2MCN7-F1
#
_entry.id   AF-A0A2N2MCN7-F1
#
_cell.length_a   1.000
_cell.length_b   1.000
_cell.length_c   1.000
_cell.angle_alpha   90.00
_cell.angle_beta   90.00
_cell.angle_gamma   90.00
#
_symmetry.space_group_name_H-M   'P 1'
#
loop_
_entity.id
_entity.type
_entity.pdbx_description
1 polymer ?
#
loop_
_entity_poly.entity_id
_entity_poly.type
_entity_poly.pdbx_seq_one_letter_code
_entity_poly.pdbx_strand_id
1 'polypeptide(L)'
;MLRSFLIYLSKAAWAQNMVTNWSFAWKAVSRFIAGTTVEEALQVVRVLNEKGINATLDQLGEHTSTPEEANRSADGIIAVLDAIQEAGVRSNVSIKLSQIGMGMDDEVCRANLARILTVAKKNRNFVRIDIEDSPYVDKTIAFYREMLEKGFTTKTVGMAIQSYLYRAEKDVRELTEIGTTFRLIKGAYQEPAEVAYPKKADVDANYDTLSSILIDASLAQETKLSKDGRIPAIPAIATHDEKRVEFAKSYAQKVGLPKAGMEFQMLYGIRRDLQENLAKDGYLVRVYVPFGTHWYPYFMRRLAERPANLWFILSNFFKK
;
A
#
# COMPACT_ATOMS: atom_id res chain seq x y z
N MET A 1 -9.79 -2.48 -24.54
CA MET A 1 -8.95 -1.67 -25.45
C MET A 1 -8.25 -0.52 -24.72
N LEU A 2 -8.95 0.44 -24.10
CA LEU A 2 -8.30 1.56 -23.39
C LEU A 2 -7.41 1.15 -22.19
N ARG A 3 -7.86 0.23 -21.33
CA ARG A 3 -7.06 -0.30 -20.20
C ARG A 3 -5.75 -0.93 -20.68
N SER A 4 -5.81 -1.81 -21.66
CA SER A 4 -4.64 -2.49 -22.25
C SER A 4 -3.68 -1.50 -22.91
N PHE A 5 -4.20 -0.46 -23.58
CA PHE A 5 -3.39 0.60 -24.17
C PHE A 5 -2.67 1.44 -23.10
N LEU A 6 -3.34 1.81 -22.00
CA LEU A 6 -2.71 2.54 -20.90
C LEU A 6 -1.65 1.69 -20.16
N ILE A 7 -1.89 0.39 -20.00
CA ILE A 7 -0.89 -0.55 -19.45
C ILE A 7 0.30 -0.67 -20.38
N TYR A 8 0.09 -0.72 -21.71
CA TYR A 8 1.17 -0.69 -22.69
C TYR A 8 2.00 0.60 -22.56
N LEU A 9 1.34 1.77 -22.52
CA LEU A 9 2.03 3.05 -22.36
C LEU A 9 2.82 3.15 -21.06
N SER A 10 2.37 2.50 -19.96
CA SER A 10 3.13 2.47 -18.70
C SER A 10 4.50 1.77 -18.81
N LYS A 11 4.70 0.97 -19.87
CA LYS A 11 5.95 0.25 -20.17
C LYS A 11 6.76 0.91 -21.30
N ALA A 12 6.24 1.97 -21.92
CA ALA A 12 6.84 2.58 -23.11
C ALA A 12 7.76 3.77 -22.76
N ALA A 13 9.08 3.58 -22.89
CA ALA A 13 10.07 4.61 -22.55
C ALA A 13 9.93 5.93 -23.34
N TRP A 14 9.51 5.87 -24.61
CA TRP A 14 9.26 7.07 -25.42
C TRP A 14 8.10 7.90 -24.87
N ALA A 15 7.04 7.24 -24.41
CA ALA A 15 5.85 7.89 -23.86
C ALA A 15 6.15 8.50 -22.50
N GLN A 16 6.96 7.81 -21.68
CA GLN A 16 7.48 8.34 -20.42
C GLN A 16 8.25 9.63 -20.65
N ASN A 17 9.25 9.63 -21.55
CA ASN A 17 10.09 10.80 -21.82
C ASN A 17 9.30 12.01 -22.37
N MET A 18 8.24 11.77 -23.15
CA MET A 18 7.38 12.86 -23.61
C MET A 18 6.54 13.48 -22.48
N VAL A 19 5.99 12.64 -21.58
CA VAL A 19 5.07 13.11 -20.53
C VAL A 19 5.81 13.73 -19.36
N THR A 20 6.99 13.22 -18.99
CA THR A 20 7.80 13.77 -17.89
C THR A 20 8.36 15.16 -18.19
N ASN A 21 8.58 15.49 -19.47
CA ASN A 21 9.11 16.78 -19.90
C ASN A 21 8.05 17.88 -20.07
N TRP A 22 6.77 17.59 -19.82
CA TRP A 22 5.68 18.54 -20.05
C TRP A 22 5.15 19.10 -18.72
N SER A 23 5.33 20.40 -18.48
CA SER A 23 4.96 21.07 -17.22
C SER A 23 3.47 20.93 -16.87
N PHE A 24 2.59 20.84 -17.86
CA PHE A 24 1.16 20.62 -17.64
C PHE A 24 0.84 19.20 -17.12
N ALA A 25 1.62 18.19 -17.51
CA ALA A 25 1.44 16.82 -17.04
C ALA A 25 1.64 16.73 -15.52
N TRP A 26 2.58 17.49 -14.96
CA TRP A 26 2.83 17.52 -13.52
C TRP A 26 1.61 17.98 -12.71
N LYS A 27 0.84 18.96 -13.21
CA LYS A 27 -0.38 19.46 -12.52
C LYS A 27 -1.48 18.40 -12.41
N ALA A 28 -1.58 17.48 -13.38
CA ALA A 28 -2.50 16.35 -13.32
C ALA A 28 -1.98 15.22 -12.41
N VAL A 29 -0.66 15.02 -12.40
CA VAL A 29 0.04 13.97 -11.66
C VAL A 29 0.12 14.26 -10.16
N SER A 30 0.39 15.51 -9.78
CA SER A 30 0.54 15.95 -8.38
C SER A 30 -0.71 15.74 -7.52
N ARG A 31 -1.86 15.48 -8.16
CA ARG A 31 -3.07 15.04 -7.46
C ARG A 31 -2.91 13.66 -6.80
N PHE A 32 -2.14 12.78 -7.43
CA PHE A 32 -2.00 11.36 -7.09
C PHE A 32 -0.62 11.01 -6.55
N ILE A 33 0.35 11.92 -6.66
CA ILE A 33 1.76 11.72 -6.31
C ILE A 33 2.21 12.94 -5.53
N ALA A 34 2.84 12.71 -4.37
CA ALA A 34 3.12 13.78 -3.41
C ALA A 34 4.30 14.66 -3.79
N GLY A 35 5.13 14.21 -4.73
CA GLY A 35 6.34 14.90 -5.15
C GLY A 35 7.37 13.91 -5.70
N THR A 36 8.54 14.44 -6.02
CA THR A 36 9.71 13.68 -6.42
C THR A 36 10.73 13.50 -5.29
N THR A 37 10.64 14.29 -4.22
CA THR A 37 11.54 14.20 -3.06
C THR A 37 10.85 13.76 -1.77
N VAL A 38 11.63 13.32 -0.79
CA VAL A 38 11.13 12.92 0.53
C VAL A 38 10.51 14.12 1.26
N GLU A 39 11.11 15.30 1.13
CA GLU A 39 10.66 16.53 1.77
C GLU A 39 9.26 16.93 1.28
N GLU A 40 9.02 16.88 -0.03
CA GLU A 40 7.71 17.13 -0.63
C GLU A 40 6.67 16.12 -0.11
N ALA A 41 7.04 14.83 -0.06
CA ALA A 41 6.19 13.79 0.48
C ALA A 41 5.84 14.04 1.96
N LEU A 42 6.81 14.47 2.78
CA LEU A 42 6.58 14.81 4.18
C LEU A 42 5.66 16.02 4.35
N GLN A 43 5.70 17.02 3.46
CA GLN A 43 4.72 18.12 3.51
C GLN A 43 3.29 17.62 3.27
N VAL A 44 3.10 16.72 2.31
CA VAL A 44 1.79 16.09 2.08
C VAL A 44 1.34 15.29 3.30
N VAL A 45 2.25 14.55 3.95
CA VAL A 45 1.94 13.82 5.18
C VAL A 45 1.53 14.77 6.31
N ARG A 46 2.19 15.92 6.49
CA ARG A 46 1.82 16.91 7.52
C ARG A 46 0.38 17.40 7.31
N VAL A 47 0.02 17.76 6.08
CA VAL A 47 -1.34 18.19 5.75
C VAL A 47 -2.39 17.09 6.02
N LEU A 48 -2.06 15.83 5.72
CA LEU A 48 -2.94 14.70 6.06
C LEU A 48 -3.06 14.53 7.58
N ASN A 49 -1.95 14.64 8.30
CA ASN A 49 -1.92 14.52 9.75
C ASN A 49 -2.71 15.65 10.43
N GLU A 50 -2.70 16.88 9.93
CA GLU A 50 -3.56 17.96 10.46
C GLU A 50 -5.05 17.61 10.37
N LYS A 51 -5.44 16.79 9.39
CA LYS A 51 -6.81 16.30 9.20
C LYS A 51 -7.14 15.02 9.97
N GLY A 52 -6.25 14.56 10.86
CA GLY A 52 -6.45 13.30 11.58
C GLY A 52 -6.12 12.04 10.76
N ILE A 53 -5.56 12.18 9.56
CA ILE A 53 -5.29 11.07 8.63
C ILE A 53 -3.82 10.68 8.69
N ASN A 54 -3.55 9.39 8.92
CA ASN A 54 -2.19 8.82 8.88
C ASN A 54 -1.73 8.62 7.44
N ALA A 55 -0.44 8.36 7.24
CA ALA A 55 0.09 8.05 5.92
C ALA A 55 0.92 6.75 5.87
N THR A 56 1.10 6.24 4.67
CA THR A 56 2.17 5.29 4.34
C THR A 56 2.87 5.83 3.10
N LEU A 57 4.18 6.02 3.19
CA LEU A 57 5.00 6.47 2.09
C LEU A 57 5.41 5.28 1.22
N ASP A 58 5.30 5.42 -0.09
CA ASP A 58 5.77 4.46 -1.09
C ASP A 58 6.76 5.19 -2.01
N GLN A 59 8.04 4.85 -1.90
CA GLN A 59 9.06 5.41 -2.76
C GLN A 59 9.04 4.67 -4.10
N LEU A 60 8.56 5.36 -5.13
CA LEU A 60 8.54 4.86 -6.49
C LEU A 60 9.97 4.79 -7.02
N GLY A 61 10.48 3.57 -7.18
CA GLY A 61 11.80 3.29 -7.75
C GLY A 61 11.73 2.69 -9.16
N GLU A 62 12.91 2.54 -9.76
CA GLU A 62 13.13 1.78 -11.00
C GLU A 62 12.95 0.28 -10.77
N HIS A 63 12.78 -0.46 -11.88
CA HIS A 63 12.97 -1.91 -11.85
C HIS A 63 14.43 -2.21 -11.53
N THR A 64 14.70 -2.70 -10.33
CA THR A 64 16.05 -3.08 -9.91
C THR A 64 16.49 -4.35 -10.61
N SER A 65 17.51 -4.22 -11.45
CA SER A 65 18.06 -5.27 -12.30
C SER A 65 19.46 -5.71 -11.85
N THR A 66 20.11 -4.95 -10.94
CA THR A 66 21.40 -5.32 -10.33
C THR A 66 21.35 -5.28 -8.80
N PRO A 67 22.25 -6.00 -8.10
CA PRO A 67 22.42 -5.89 -6.66
C PRO A 67 22.66 -4.47 -6.16
N GLU A 68 23.42 -3.66 -6.90
CA GLU A 68 23.71 -2.27 -6.55
C GLU A 68 22.44 -1.40 -6.61
N GLU A 69 21.57 -1.62 -7.59
CA GLU A 69 20.28 -0.94 -7.69
C GLU A 69 19.35 -1.33 -6.54
N ALA A 70 19.27 -2.62 -6.21
CA ALA A 70 18.52 -3.12 -5.07
C ALA A 70 19.01 -2.51 -3.74
N ASN A 71 20.33 -2.44 -3.55
CA ASN A 71 20.95 -1.83 -2.38
C ASN A 71 20.64 -0.33 -2.29
N ARG A 72 20.76 0.41 -3.41
CA ARG A 72 20.39 1.84 -3.45
C ARG A 72 18.92 2.06 -3.13
N SER A 73 18.03 1.18 -3.60
CA SER A 73 16.62 1.30 -3.27
C SER A 73 16.35 1.04 -1.79
N ALA A 74 17.05 0.08 -1.18
CA ALA A 74 16.97 -0.15 0.26
C ALA A 74 17.48 1.05 1.07
N ASP A 75 18.57 1.69 0.61
CA ASP A 75 19.11 2.92 1.22
C ASP A 75 18.11 4.08 1.16
N GLY A 76 17.42 4.23 0.03
CA GLY A 76 16.33 5.21 -0.12
C GLY A 76 15.20 4.98 0.89
N ILE A 77 14.75 3.73 1.05
CA ILE A 77 13.73 3.35 2.03
C ILE A 77 14.20 3.64 3.47
N ILE A 78 15.47 3.36 3.79
CA ILE A 78 16.07 3.67 5.09
C ILE A 78 16.05 5.19 5.34
N ALA A 79 16.46 5.99 4.36
CA ALA A 79 16.43 7.45 4.47
C ALA A 79 15.01 7.99 4.73
N VAL A 80 13.98 7.38 4.12
CA VAL A 80 12.58 7.72 4.38
C VAL A 80 12.18 7.39 5.82
N LEU A 81 12.58 6.24 6.35
CA LEU A 81 12.29 5.86 7.74
C LEU A 81 12.92 6.84 8.75
N ASP A 82 14.14 7.29 8.48
CA ASP A 82 14.82 8.30 9.29
C ASP A 82 14.16 9.68 9.17
N ALA A 83 13.80 10.09 7.95
CA ALA A 83 13.12 11.37 7.72
C ALA A 83 11.73 11.43 8.37
N ILE A 84 10.97 10.32 8.36
CA ILE A 84 9.70 10.21 9.11
C ILE A 84 9.93 10.40 10.61
N GLN A 85 11.00 9.79 11.14
CA GLN A 85 11.35 9.86 12.56
C GLN A 85 11.71 11.29 12.95
N GLU A 86 12.58 11.94 12.18
CA GLU A 86 13.03 13.32 12.40
C GLU A 86 11.87 14.32 12.28
N ALA A 87 11.02 14.17 11.26
CA ALA A 87 9.90 15.05 11.04
C ALA A 87 8.75 14.87 12.06
N GLY A 88 8.76 13.80 12.86
CA GLY A 88 7.73 13.52 13.86
C GLY A 88 6.35 13.23 13.27
N VAL A 89 6.27 12.88 11.98
CA VAL A 89 4.98 12.67 11.30
C VAL A 89 4.41 11.26 11.55
N ARG A 90 3.09 11.15 11.42
CA ARG A 90 2.32 9.91 11.54
C ARG A 90 2.29 9.17 10.21
N SER A 91 3.43 8.60 9.86
CA SER A 91 3.60 7.78 8.65
C SER A 91 4.41 6.53 8.91
N ASN A 92 4.15 5.51 8.11
CA ASN A 92 5.02 4.34 7.96
C ASN A 92 5.44 4.19 6.49
N VAL A 93 6.08 3.08 6.12
CA VAL A 93 6.54 2.84 4.75
C VAL A 93 5.91 1.58 4.17
N SER A 94 5.55 1.62 2.89
CA SER A 94 5.22 0.45 2.09
C SER A 94 6.37 0.14 1.13
N ILE A 95 6.73 -1.13 0.99
CA ILE A 95 7.84 -1.58 0.13
C ILE A 95 7.39 -2.75 -0.75
N LYS A 96 8.02 -2.90 -1.91
CA LYS A 96 7.90 -4.11 -2.74
C LYS A 96 9.21 -4.88 -2.65
N LEU A 97 9.14 -6.20 -2.53
CA LEU A 97 10.35 -7.00 -2.37
C LEU A 97 11.14 -7.07 -3.67
N SER A 98 10.49 -7.01 -4.84
CA SER A 98 11.16 -6.95 -6.14
C SER A 98 12.10 -5.77 -6.26
N GLN A 99 11.71 -4.61 -5.73
CA GLN A 99 12.50 -3.38 -5.69
C GLN A 99 13.76 -3.47 -4.82
N ILE A 100 13.86 -4.46 -3.94
CA ILE A 100 15.03 -4.66 -3.07
C ILE A 100 15.76 -5.97 -3.34
N GLY A 101 15.41 -6.66 -4.44
CA GLY A 101 16.17 -7.78 -4.98
C GLY A 101 15.36 -9.05 -5.28
N MET A 102 14.10 -9.16 -4.84
CA MET A 102 13.32 -10.40 -5.03
C MET A 102 13.12 -10.72 -6.51
N GLY A 103 13.45 -11.96 -6.90
CA GLY A 103 13.37 -12.40 -8.31
C GLY A 103 14.62 -12.08 -9.13
N MET A 104 15.53 -11.25 -8.61
CA MET A 104 16.87 -11.02 -9.16
C MET A 104 17.91 -11.79 -8.33
N ASP A 105 18.00 -11.47 -7.06
CA ASP A 105 18.87 -12.13 -6.08
C ASP A 105 18.19 -12.15 -4.72
N ASP A 106 17.79 -13.35 -4.31
CA ASP A 106 17.06 -13.57 -3.07
C ASP A 106 17.91 -13.33 -1.82
N GLU A 107 19.25 -13.51 -1.89
CA GLU A 107 20.15 -13.21 -0.77
C GLU A 107 20.27 -11.70 -0.57
N VAL A 108 20.42 -10.96 -1.65
CA VAL A 108 20.40 -9.49 -1.64
C VAL A 108 19.07 -8.98 -1.09
N CYS A 109 17.95 -9.56 -1.53
CA CYS A 109 16.62 -9.20 -1.01
C CYS A 109 16.50 -9.41 0.50
N ARG A 110 16.91 -10.57 1.02
CA ARG A 110 16.87 -10.88 2.45
C ARG A 110 17.77 -9.95 3.26
N ALA A 111 18.97 -9.66 2.77
CA ALA A 111 19.90 -8.73 3.40
C ALA A 111 19.31 -7.32 3.47
N ASN A 112 18.77 -6.82 2.35
CA ASN A 112 18.14 -5.50 2.29
C ASN A 112 16.90 -5.39 3.16
N LEU A 113 16.04 -6.40 3.16
CA LEU A 113 14.87 -6.42 4.04
C LEU A 113 15.31 -6.34 5.51
N ALA A 114 16.30 -7.12 5.93
CA ALA A 114 16.82 -7.07 7.31
C ALA A 114 17.41 -5.69 7.68
N ARG A 115 18.14 -5.05 6.75
CA ARG A 115 18.68 -3.68 6.93
C ARG A 115 17.55 -2.67 7.16
N ILE A 116 16.53 -2.69 6.30
CA ILE A 116 15.35 -1.82 6.41
C ILE A 116 14.62 -2.04 7.74
N LEU A 117 14.34 -3.30 8.10
CA LEU A 117 13.62 -3.62 9.33
C LEU A 117 14.41 -3.29 10.59
N THR A 118 15.74 -3.33 10.54
CA THR A 118 16.61 -2.88 11.64
C THR A 118 16.39 -1.39 11.94
N VAL A 119 16.36 -0.56 10.90
CA VAL A 119 16.09 0.88 11.04
C VAL A 119 14.64 1.13 11.47
N ALA A 120 13.67 0.41 10.89
CA ALA A 120 12.27 0.51 11.31
C ALA A 120 12.10 0.19 12.80
N LYS A 121 12.72 -0.89 13.30
CA LYS A 121 12.72 -1.28 14.71
C LYS A 121 13.35 -0.19 15.59
N LYS A 122 14.52 0.34 15.20
CA LYS A 122 15.20 1.44 15.91
C LYS A 122 14.31 2.68 16.02
N ASN A 123 13.64 3.05 14.94
CA ASN A 123 12.79 4.24 14.86
C ASN A 123 11.35 3.99 15.39
N ARG A 124 11.08 2.78 15.93
CA ARG A 124 9.73 2.34 16.36
C ARG A 124 8.67 2.54 15.28
N ASN A 125 9.08 2.36 14.03
CA ASN A 125 8.26 2.51 12.85
C ASN A 125 7.90 1.13 12.28
N PHE A 126 7.02 1.14 11.29
CA PHE A 126 6.44 -0.03 10.67
C PHE A 126 6.77 -0.08 9.18
N VAL A 127 6.94 -1.29 8.65
CA VAL A 127 7.11 -1.55 7.23
C VAL A 127 6.00 -2.48 6.77
N ARG A 128 5.22 -2.04 5.77
CA ARG A 128 4.27 -2.89 5.06
C ARG A 128 4.95 -3.47 3.83
N ILE A 129 5.07 -4.79 3.76
CA ILE A 129 5.42 -5.48 2.53
C ILE A 129 4.17 -5.49 1.64
N ASP A 130 4.19 -4.71 0.56
CA ASP A 130 3.19 -4.81 -0.50
C ASP A 130 3.33 -6.17 -1.19
N ILE A 131 2.19 -6.74 -1.57
CA ILE A 131 2.13 -8.05 -2.21
C ILE A 131 2.10 -7.88 -3.73
N GLU A 132 2.93 -8.65 -4.40
CA GLU A 132 3.13 -8.60 -5.85
C GLU A 132 2.25 -9.67 -6.55
N ASP A 133 2.54 -10.01 -7.81
CA ASP A 133 1.79 -11.04 -8.54
C ASP A 133 1.97 -12.44 -7.95
N SER A 134 1.05 -13.34 -8.30
CA SER A 134 0.92 -14.67 -7.68
C SER A 134 2.20 -15.52 -7.61
N PRO A 135 3.15 -15.48 -8.57
CA PRO A 135 4.40 -16.24 -8.48
C PRO A 135 5.30 -15.83 -7.30
N TYR A 136 5.13 -14.62 -6.77
CA TYR A 136 5.95 -14.10 -5.67
C TYR A 136 5.31 -14.26 -4.29
N VAL A 137 4.06 -14.71 -4.20
CA VAL A 137 3.32 -14.75 -2.92
C VAL A 137 3.99 -15.68 -1.90
N ASP A 138 4.32 -16.92 -2.30
CA ASP A 138 4.98 -17.88 -1.40
C ASP A 138 6.34 -17.36 -0.91
N LYS A 139 7.12 -16.78 -1.82
CA LYS A 139 8.43 -16.20 -1.50
C LYS A 139 8.30 -15.02 -0.55
N THR A 140 7.30 -14.17 -0.75
CA THR A 140 6.99 -13.05 0.14
C THR A 140 6.65 -13.52 1.55
N ILE A 141 5.78 -14.54 1.67
CA ILE A 141 5.41 -15.14 2.96
C ILE A 141 6.64 -15.77 3.63
N ALA A 142 7.48 -16.48 2.88
CA ALA A 142 8.71 -17.09 3.40
C ALA A 142 9.65 -16.03 3.97
N PHE A 143 9.96 -14.97 3.21
CA PHE A 143 10.87 -13.91 3.69
C PHE A 143 10.28 -13.17 4.89
N TYR A 144 8.97 -12.95 4.93
CA TYR A 144 8.31 -12.39 6.10
C TYR A 144 8.50 -13.26 7.34
N ARG A 145 8.27 -14.58 7.24
CA ARG A 145 8.47 -15.54 8.36
C ARG A 145 9.93 -15.58 8.82
N GLU A 146 10.88 -15.62 7.87
CA GLU A 146 12.32 -15.55 8.20
C GLU A 146 12.68 -14.28 8.97
N MET A 147 12.08 -13.13 8.64
CA MET A 147 12.31 -11.89 9.41
C MET A 147 11.77 -12.01 10.84
N LEU A 148 10.62 -12.65 11.06
CA LEU A 148 10.12 -12.91 12.40
C LEU A 148 11.06 -13.82 13.20
N GLU A 149 11.58 -14.87 12.58
CA GLU A 149 12.58 -15.79 13.18
C GLU A 149 13.88 -15.05 13.56
N LYS A 150 14.27 -14.02 12.80
CA LYS A 150 15.41 -13.14 13.11
C LYS A 150 15.15 -12.13 14.23
N GLY A 151 13.98 -12.17 14.88
CA GLY A 151 13.65 -11.32 16.03
C GLY A 151 13.03 -9.97 15.68
N PHE A 152 12.54 -9.81 14.44
CA PHE A 152 11.56 -8.76 14.13
C PHE A 152 10.17 -9.21 14.59
N THR A 153 9.25 -8.27 14.75
CA THR A 153 7.90 -8.56 15.28
C THR A 153 6.84 -8.02 14.35
N THR A 154 5.60 -8.44 14.56
CA THR A 154 4.42 -7.93 13.85
C THR A 154 4.14 -6.44 14.12
N LYS A 155 4.84 -5.83 15.08
CA LYS A 155 4.87 -4.38 15.32
C LYS A 155 5.89 -3.63 14.47
N THR A 156 6.83 -4.34 13.83
CA THR A 156 7.86 -3.77 12.95
C THR A 156 7.51 -4.02 11.48
N VAL A 157 6.94 -5.17 11.17
CA VAL A 157 6.64 -5.57 9.79
C VAL A 157 5.29 -6.28 9.71
N GLY A 158 4.58 -6.04 8.62
CA GLY A 158 3.42 -6.83 8.21
C GLY A 158 3.30 -6.81 6.69
N MET A 159 2.24 -7.40 6.15
CA MET A 159 2.13 -7.57 4.70
C MET A 159 0.75 -7.21 4.15
N ALA A 160 0.63 -7.11 2.83
CA ALA A 160 -0.63 -7.02 2.14
C ALA A 160 -1.12 -8.42 1.71
N ILE A 161 -2.42 -8.55 1.47
CA ILE A 161 -3.05 -9.77 0.94
C ILE A 161 -4.13 -9.39 -0.09
N GLN A 162 -4.30 -10.24 -1.11
CA GLN A 162 -5.20 -9.98 -2.25
C GLN A 162 -6.43 -10.89 -2.22
N SER A 163 -7.62 -10.31 -2.13
CA SER A 163 -8.88 -11.08 -2.09
C SER A 163 -9.21 -11.81 -3.39
N TYR A 164 -8.60 -11.44 -4.52
CA TYR A 164 -8.83 -12.13 -5.77
C TYR A 164 -8.19 -13.51 -5.87
N LEU A 165 -7.28 -13.91 -4.98
CA LEU A 165 -6.60 -15.20 -5.05
C LEU A 165 -7.38 -16.26 -4.27
N TYR A 166 -7.51 -17.46 -4.82
CA TYR A 166 -8.16 -18.58 -4.13
C TYR A 166 -7.46 -18.94 -2.80
N ARG A 167 -6.12 -18.80 -2.76
CA ARG A 167 -5.30 -19.11 -1.59
C ARG A 167 -5.45 -18.15 -0.40
N ALA A 168 -5.98 -16.95 -0.63
CA ALA A 168 -5.89 -15.85 0.31
C ALA A 168 -6.54 -16.15 1.68
N GLU A 169 -7.64 -16.89 1.71
CA GLU A 169 -8.30 -17.26 2.97
C GLU A 169 -7.41 -18.14 3.84
N LYS A 170 -6.79 -19.15 3.25
CA LYS A 170 -5.86 -20.04 3.96
C LYS A 170 -4.68 -19.25 4.52
N ASP A 171 -4.04 -18.43 3.69
CA ASP A 171 -2.87 -17.63 4.10
C ASP A 171 -3.23 -16.66 5.25
N VAL A 172 -4.38 -15.99 5.17
CA VAL A 172 -4.83 -15.05 6.23
C VAL A 172 -5.09 -15.78 7.54
N ARG A 173 -5.77 -16.93 7.52
CA ARG A 173 -6.04 -17.71 8.73
C ARG A 173 -4.73 -18.13 9.41
N GLU A 174 -3.82 -18.75 8.67
CA GLU A 174 -2.53 -19.19 9.22
C GLU A 174 -1.68 -18.01 9.75
N LEU A 175 -1.60 -16.90 9.02
CA LEU A 175 -0.70 -15.81 9.38
C LEU A 175 -1.29 -14.89 10.47
N THR A 176 -2.61 -14.85 10.64
CA THR A 176 -3.22 -14.13 11.77
C THR A 176 -3.02 -14.85 13.09
N GLU A 177 -2.84 -16.17 13.11
CA GLU A 177 -2.50 -16.94 14.33
C GLU A 177 -1.18 -16.48 14.96
N ILE A 178 -0.22 -16.06 14.14
CA ILE A 178 1.06 -15.48 14.59
C ILE A 178 1.01 -13.94 14.73
N GLY A 179 -0.18 -13.34 14.67
CA GLY A 179 -0.41 -11.91 14.88
C GLY A 179 -0.05 -11.02 13.69
N THR A 180 0.03 -11.56 12.47
CA THR A 180 0.39 -10.78 11.29
C THR A 180 -0.63 -9.67 11.06
N THR A 181 -0.14 -8.44 11.01
CA THR A 181 -0.96 -7.30 10.60
C THR A 181 -1.10 -7.34 9.08
N PHE A 182 -2.33 -7.21 8.57
CA PHE A 182 -2.60 -7.29 7.13
C PHE A 182 -3.16 -5.99 6.53
N ARG A 183 -2.73 -5.67 5.32
CA ARG A 183 -3.44 -4.76 4.41
C ARG A 183 -4.27 -5.60 3.43
N LEU A 184 -5.59 -5.54 3.54
CA LEU A 184 -6.49 -6.27 2.64
C LEU A 184 -6.83 -5.43 1.40
N ILE A 185 -6.39 -5.89 0.23
CA ILE A 185 -6.70 -5.31 -1.09
C ILE A 185 -7.47 -6.32 -1.94
N LYS A 186 -8.11 -5.85 -3.03
CA LYS A 186 -8.71 -6.76 -4.02
C LYS A 186 -7.64 -7.52 -4.82
N GLY A 187 -6.60 -6.81 -5.24
CA GLY A 187 -5.59 -7.28 -6.18
C GLY A 187 -5.44 -6.31 -7.34
N ALA A 188 -4.20 -6.15 -7.83
CA ALA A 188 -3.85 -5.15 -8.84
C ALA A 188 -3.24 -5.74 -10.12
N TYR A 189 -2.85 -7.01 -10.09
CA TYR A 189 -2.21 -7.69 -11.21
C TYR A 189 -3.25 -8.38 -12.09
N GLN A 190 -2.82 -8.74 -13.30
CA GLN A 190 -3.63 -9.54 -14.20
C GLN A 190 -3.26 -11.01 -14.00
N GLU A 191 -4.06 -11.70 -13.20
CA GLU A 191 -3.85 -13.10 -12.86
C GLU A 191 -4.67 -14.02 -13.77
N PRO A 192 -4.16 -15.24 -14.05
CA PRO A 192 -4.90 -16.24 -14.79
C PRO A 192 -6.00 -16.87 -13.92
N ALA A 193 -7.06 -17.41 -14.54
CA ALA A 193 -8.26 -17.88 -13.84
C ALA A 193 -8.02 -19.12 -12.95
N GLU A 194 -6.89 -19.80 -13.18
CA GLU A 194 -6.37 -20.95 -12.44
C GLU A 194 -5.95 -20.57 -11.01
N VAL A 195 -5.57 -19.31 -10.76
CA VAL A 195 -5.09 -18.85 -9.45
C VAL A 195 -5.97 -17.75 -8.82
N ALA A 196 -6.80 -17.08 -9.63
CA ALA A 196 -7.61 -15.96 -9.19
C ALA A 196 -9.05 -16.01 -9.70
N TYR A 197 -9.97 -15.49 -8.87
CA TYR A 197 -11.37 -15.31 -9.21
C TYR A 197 -11.52 -14.42 -10.45
N PRO A 198 -12.08 -14.92 -11.57
CA PRO A 198 -12.24 -14.12 -12.79
C PRO A 198 -13.41 -13.14 -12.69
N LYS A 199 -14.41 -13.43 -11.85
CA LYS A 199 -15.60 -12.60 -11.69
C LYS A 199 -15.42 -11.65 -10.52
N LYS A 200 -15.72 -10.37 -10.76
CA LYS A 200 -15.70 -9.32 -9.71
C LYS A 200 -16.57 -9.67 -8.51
N ALA A 201 -17.71 -10.32 -8.70
CA ALA A 201 -18.60 -10.70 -7.61
C ALA A 201 -17.92 -11.66 -6.62
N ASP A 202 -17.13 -12.61 -7.12
CA ASP A 202 -16.43 -13.57 -6.28
C ASP A 202 -15.24 -12.92 -5.55
N VAL A 203 -14.52 -12.00 -6.22
CA VAL A 203 -13.47 -11.16 -5.59
C VAL A 203 -14.04 -10.30 -4.45
N ASP A 204 -15.21 -9.70 -4.68
CA ASP A 204 -15.90 -8.86 -3.73
C ASP A 204 -16.42 -9.67 -2.52
N ALA A 205 -16.99 -10.86 -2.77
CA ALA A 205 -17.44 -11.77 -1.72
C ALA A 205 -16.25 -12.25 -0.87
N ASN A 206 -15.15 -12.64 -1.50
CA ASN A 206 -13.95 -13.05 -0.76
C ASN A 206 -13.32 -11.86 -0.01
N TYR A 207 -13.39 -10.63 -0.54
CA TYR A 207 -12.94 -9.44 0.20
C TYR A 207 -13.73 -9.27 1.52
N ASP A 208 -15.05 -9.47 1.46
CA ASP A 208 -15.92 -9.38 2.65
C ASP A 208 -15.60 -10.52 3.64
N THR A 209 -15.42 -11.77 3.17
CA THR A 209 -14.98 -12.91 4.01
C THR A 209 -13.65 -12.63 4.72
N LEU A 210 -12.63 -12.19 3.98
CA LEU A 210 -11.32 -11.87 4.55
C LEU A 210 -11.40 -10.67 5.51
N SER A 211 -12.25 -9.67 5.23
CA SER A 211 -12.48 -8.55 6.15
C SER A 211 -13.00 -9.05 7.50
N SER A 212 -13.98 -9.96 7.49
CA SER A 212 -14.51 -10.57 8.72
C SER A 212 -13.44 -11.30 9.51
N ILE A 213 -12.62 -12.14 8.85
CA ILE A 213 -11.53 -12.88 9.51
C ILE A 213 -10.53 -11.93 10.17
N LEU A 214 -10.14 -10.86 9.48
CA LEU A 214 -9.20 -9.87 10.02
C LEU A 214 -9.79 -9.03 11.15
N ILE A 215 -11.08 -8.72 11.11
CA ILE A 215 -11.80 -8.03 12.19
C ILE A 215 -11.87 -8.93 13.43
N ASP A 216 -12.20 -10.21 13.27
CA ASP A 216 -12.26 -11.17 14.37
C ASP A 216 -10.88 -11.37 15.00
N ALA A 217 -9.82 -11.48 14.17
CA ALA A 217 -8.44 -11.54 14.65
C ALA A 217 -8.05 -10.27 15.41
N SER A 218 -8.45 -9.08 14.91
CA SER A 218 -8.20 -7.81 15.60
C SER A 218 -8.85 -7.74 16.97
N LEU A 219 -10.10 -8.21 17.07
CA LEU A 219 -10.84 -8.26 18.32
C LEU A 219 -10.17 -9.21 19.33
N ALA A 220 -9.84 -10.43 18.90
CA ALA A 220 -9.21 -11.44 19.74
C ALA A 220 -7.82 -11.02 20.24
N GLN A 221 -7.09 -10.22 19.45
CA GLN A 221 -5.74 -9.76 19.77
C GLN A 221 -5.70 -8.33 20.35
N GLU A 222 -6.88 -7.70 20.52
CA GLU A 222 -7.03 -6.32 21.01
C GLU A 222 -6.15 -5.30 20.26
N THR A 223 -6.04 -5.46 18.94
CA THR A 223 -5.08 -4.65 18.19
C THR A 223 -5.54 -3.21 18.06
N LYS A 224 -4.57 -2.30 18.11
CA LYS A 224 -4.81 -0.86 18.05
C LYS A 224 -3.64 -0.14 17.42
N LEU A 225 -3.95 1.00 16.79
CA LEU A 225 -2.94 1.93 16.31
C LEU A 225 -2.00 2.38 17.44
N SER A 226 -0.70 2.48 17.16
CA SER A 226 0.25 3.09 18.10
C SER A 226 -0.07 4.57 18.35
N LYS A 227 0.35 5.10 19.49
CA LYS A 227 0.11 6.51 19.87
C LYS A 227 0.64 7.51 18.84
N ASP A 228 1.72 7.17 18.15
CA ASP A 228 2.34 7.98 17.08
C ASP A 228 1.76 7.72 15.69
N GLY A 229 0.75 6.85 15.56
CA GLY A 229 0.07 6.56 14.29
C GLY A 229 0.88 5.74 13.28
N ARG A 230 2.07 5.25 13.65
CA ARG A 230 3.00 4.58 12.73
C ARG A 230 2.73 3.07 12.60
N ILE A 231 2.40 2.40 13.70
CA ILE A 231 2.09 0.97 13.71
C ILE A 231 0.57 0.80 13.61
N PRO A 232 0.04 0.24 12.50
CA PRO A 232 -1.40 0.12 12.26
C PRO A 232 -2.05 -0.99 13.09
N ALA A 233 -3.37 -0.92 13.25
CA ALA A 233 -4.19 -2.06 13.71
C ALA A 233 -4.26 -3.17 12.64
N ILE A 234 -4.68 -4.37 13.02
CA ILE A 234 -4.63 -5.55 12.12
C ILE A 234 -5.48 -5.43 10.87
N PRO A 235 -6.76 -5.04 10.89
CA PRO A 235 -7.48 -4.89 9.64
C PRO A 235 -7.15 -3.51 9.10
N ALA A 236 -6.19 -3.45 8.17
CA ALA A 236 -6.06 -2.35 7.24
C ALA A 236 -6.93 -2.64 6.00
N ILE A 237 -8.19 -2.21 6.05
CA ILE A 237 -9.19 -2.36 4.98
C ILE A 237 -8.87 -1.38 3.85
N ALA A 238 -8.09 -1.83 2.86
CA ALA A 238 -7.60 -1.00 1.78
C ALA A 238 -8.50 -1.06 0.54
N THR A 239 -9.47 -0.14 0.45
CA THR A 239 -10.44 -0.09 -0.64
C THR A 239 -11.07 1.30 -0.79
N HIS A 240 -11.48 1.63 -2.02
CA HIS A 240 -12.33 2.80 -2.34
C HIS A 240 -13.75 2.40 -2.72
N ASP A 241 -14.12 1.15 -2.48
CA ASP A 241 -15.46 0.60 -2.73
C ASP A 241 -16.32 0.79 -1.48
N GLU A 242 -17.29 1.70 -1.56
CA GLU A 242 -18.16 2.04 -0.43
C GLU A 242 -18.93 0.84 0.12
N LYS A 243 -19.30 -0.12 -0.74
CA LYS A 243 -20.01 -1.32 -0.28
C LYS A 243 -19.14 -2.17 0.65
N ARG A 244 -17.84 -2.25 0.35
CA ARG A 244 -16.86 -2.98 1.17
C ARG A 244 -16.54 -2.22 2.46
N VAL A 245 -16.45 -0.89 2.39
CA VAL A 245 -16.32 -0.03 3.59
C VAL A 245 -17.51 -0.24 4.52
N GLU A 246 -18.73 -0.19 3.99
CA GLU A 246 -19.94 -0.33 4.80
C GLU A 246 -20.10 -1.74 5.37
N PHE A 247 -19.73 -2.78 4.59
CA PHE A 247 -19.64 -4.15 5.09
C PHE A 247 -18.71 -4.25 6.31
N ALA A 248 -17.48 -3.74 6.19
CA ALA A 248 -16.50 -3.78 7.28
C ALA A 248 -16.98 -3.02 8.52
N LYS A 249 -17.60 -1.84 8.34
CA LYS A 249 -18.22 -1.07 9.45
C LYS A 249 -19.32 -1.87 10.15
N SER A 250 -20.24 -2.43 9.37
CA SER A 250 -21.37 -3.20 9.87
C SER A 250 -20.92 -4.46 10.61
N TYR A 251 -19.95 -5.18 10.06
CA TYR A 251 -19.40 -6.38 10.69
C TYR A 251 -18.65 -6.04 11.98
N ALA A 252 -17.78 -5.02 11.97
CA ALA A 252 -17.07 -4.56 13.17
C ALA A 252 -18.05 -4.15 14.29
N GLN A 253 -19.12 -3.43 13.95
CA GLN A 253 -20.16 -3.08 14.92
C GLN A 253 -20.87 -4.32 15.47
N LYS A 254 -21.22 -5.29 14.61
CA LYS A 254 -21.88 -6.54 14.99
C LYS A 254 -21.07 -7.34 16.02
N VAL A 255 -19.74 -7.43 15.84
CA VAL A 255 -18.86 -8.19 16.75
C VAL A 255 -18.31 -7.34 17.90
N GLY A 256 -18.65 -6.05 17.97
CA GLY A 256 -18.23 -5.15 19.05
C GLY A 256 -16.80 -4.66 18.95
N LEU A 257 -16.16 -4.71 17.76
CA LEU A 257 -14.83 -4.15 17.58
C LEU A 257 -14.88 -2.61 17.66
N PRO A 258 -14.11 -1.96 18.57
CA PRO A 258 -14.03 -0.51 18.62
C PRO A 258 -13.46 0.05 17.31
N LYS A 259 -13.86 1.27 16.92
CA LYS A 259 -13.35 1.92 15.70
C LYS A 259 -11.82 2.01 15.62
N ALA A 260 -11.15 2.10 16.77
CA ALA A 260 -9.69 2.14 16.87
C ALA A 260 -8.99 0.78 16.59
N GLY A 261 -9.76 -0.31 16.52
CA GLY A 261 -9.26 -1.65 16.19
C GLY A 261 -9.23 -1.97 14.69
N MET A 262 -9.62 -1.02 13.83
CA MET A 262 -9.62 -1.16 12.38
C MET A 262 -9.19 0.15 11.71
N GLU A 263 -8.47 0.04 10.59
CA GLU A 263 -8.03 1.19 9.80
C GLU A 263 -8.52 1.06 8.36
N PHE A 264 -9.08 2.13 7.79
CA PHE A 264 -9.36 2.21 6.36
C PHE A 264 -8.17 2.78 5.63
N GLN A 265 -7.77 2.15 4.51
CA GLN A 265 -6.67 2.63 3.71
C GLN A 265 -7.07 2.98 2.29
N MET A 266 -6.57 4.10 1.78
CA MET A 266 -6.91 4.61 0.45
C MET A 266 -5.70 5.25 -0.22
N LEU A 267 -5.67 5.18 -1.54
CA LEU A 267 -4.66 5.86 -2.34
C LEU A 267 -4.81 7.39 -2.27
N TYR A 268 -3.68 8.09 -2.25
CA TYR A 268 -3.62 9.54 -2.35
C TYR A 268 -4.31 10.04 -3.62
N GLY A 269 -5.07 11.14 -3.51
CA GLY A 269 -5.80 11.72 -4.64
C GLY A 269 -7.15 11.08 -5.00
N ILE A 270 -7.47 9.89 -4.46
CA ILE A 270 -8.66 9.11 -4.82
C ILE A 270 -9.65 9.09 -3.66
N ARG A 271 -10.88 9.57 -3.90
CA ARG A 271 -11.97 9.61 -2.90
C ARG A 271 -11.58 10.35 -1.60
N ARG A 272 -11.01 11.56 -1.75
CA ARG A 272 -10.63 12.43 -0.61
C ARG A 272 -11.82 12.75 0.30
N ASP A 273 -13.00 12.86 -0.29
CA ASP A 273 -14.29 12.98 0.41
C ASP A 273 -14.51 11.83 1.39
N LEU A 274 -14.33 10.58 0.94
CA LEU A 274 -14.50 9.39 1.77
C LEU A 274 -13.43 9.28 2.85
N GLN A 275 -12.18 9.65 2.53
CA GLN A 275 -11.07 9.68 3.50
C GLN A 275 -11.39 10.64 4.66
N GLU A 276 -11.80 11.87 4.35
CA GLU A 276 -12.11 12.88 5.37
C GLU A 276 -13.39 12.54 6.14
N ASN A 277 -14.42 11.99 5.48
CA ASN A 277 -15.65 11.57 6.15
C ASN A 277 -15.40 10.43 7.15
N LEU A 278 -14.63 9.40 6.77
CA LEU A 278 -14.28 8.30 7.68
C LEU A 278 -13.48 8.81 8.90
N ALA A 279 -12.56 9.74 8.70
CA ALA A 279 -11.80 10.34 9.80
C ALA A 279 -12.71 11.16 10.74
N LYS A 280 -13.65 11.95 10.20
CA LYS A 280 -14.66 12.69 10.98
C LYS A 280 -15.60 11.76 11.74
N ASP A 281 -15.91 10.60 11.17
CA ASP A 281 -16.70 9.55 11.82
C ASP A 281 -15.91 8.81 12.92
N GLY A 282 -14.65 9.17 13.17
CA GLY A 282 -13.82 8.61 14.23
C GLY A 282 -13.18 7.26 13.88
N TYR A 283 -13.18 6.86 12.61
CA TYR A 283 -12.39 5.72 12.14
C TYR A 283 -10.93 6.14 11.91
N LEU A 284 -10.02 5.19 12.06
CA LEU A 284 -8.64 5.38 11.66
C LEU A 284 -8.56 5.34 10.12
N VAL A 285 -7.86 6.31 9.54
CA VAL A 285 -7.65 6.40 8.10
C VAL A 285 -6.16 6.53 7.82
N ARG A 286 -5.66 5.75 6.86
CA ARG A 286 -4.30 5.88 6.33
C ARG A 286 -4.29 6.04 4.82
N VAL A 287 -3.62 7.08 4.35
CA VAL A 287 -3.47 7.32 2.92
C VAL A 287 -2.14 6.77 2.41
N TYR A 288 -2.19 6.03 1.31
CA TYR A 288 -1.02 5.56 0.56
C TYR A 288 -0.52 6.68 -0.34
N VAL A 289 0.65 7.22 0.00
CA VAL A 289 1.22 8.43 -0.56
C VAL A 289 2.47 8.04 -1.37
N PRO A 290 2.32 7.85 -2.69
CA PRO A 290 3.44 7.56 -3.56
C PRO A 290 4.22 8.85 -3.86
N PHE A 291 5.55 8.73 -3.94
CA PHE A 291 6.45 9.83 -4.30
C PHE A 291 7.72 9.29 -4.95
N GLY A 292 8.48 10.14 -5.62
CA GLY A 292 9.74 9.76 -6.28
C GLY A 292 9.76 10.11 -7.76
N THR A 293 10.94 9.98 -8.36
CA THR A 293 11.18 10.36 -9.76
C THR A 293 10.55 9.38 -10.76
N HIS A 294 10.32 8.12 -10.38
CA HIS A 294 9.77 7.05 -11.24
C HIS A 294 8.25 6.98 -11.21
N TRP A 295 7.62 8.15 -11.26
CA TRP A 295 6.19 8.29 -11.05
C TRP A 295 5.30 7.87 -12.23
N TYR A 296 5.85 7.86 -13.45
CA TYR A 296 5.09 7.68 -14.67
C TYR A 296 4.40 6.31 -14.80
N PRO A 297 5.09 5.16 -14.61
CA PRO A 297 4.44 3.85 -14.69
C PRO A 297 3.33 3.69 -13.65
N TYR A 298 3.55 4.19 -12.44
CA TYR A 298 2.54 4.20 -11.38
C TYR A 298 1.30 4.99 -11.80
N PHE A 299 1.50 6.23 -12.27
CA PHE A 299 0.42 7.10 -12.72
C PHE A 299 -0.42 6.46 -13.83
N MET A 300 0.23 5.89 -14.84
CA MET A 300 -0.46 5.24 -15.96
C MET A 300 -1.32 4.05 -15.53
N ARG A 301 -0.85 3.23 -14.56
CA ARG A 301 -1.66 2.16 -13.97
C ARG A 301 -2.90 2.70 -13.24
N ARG A 302 -2.77 3.81 -12.50
CA ARG A 302 -3.90 4.46 -11.81
C ARG A 302 -4.94 5.05 -12.76
N LEU A 303 -4.52 5.50 -13.94
CA LEU A 303 -5.44 5.91 -15.01
C LEU A 303 -6.19 4.71 -15.62
N ALA A 304 -5.49 3.60 -15.82
CA ALA A 304 -6.07 2.40 -16.42
C ALA A 304 -7.16 1.74 -15.55
N GLU A 305 -7.09 1.91 -14.23
CA GLU A 305 -8.00 1.27 -13.26
C GLU A 305 -9.38 1.92 -13.16
N ARG A 306 -9.50 3.23 -13.42
CA ARG A 306 -10.81 3.91 -13.44
C ARG A 306 -10.87 4.90 -14.60
N PRO A 307 -11.68 4.62 -15.65
CA PRO A 307 -11.89 5.57 -16.75
C PRO A 307 -12.42 6.93 -16.30
N ALA A 308 -13.13 7.00 -15.17
CA ALA A 308 -13.55 8.25 -14.56
C ALA A 308 -12.36 9.17 -14.19
N ASN A 309 -11.21 8.61 -13.81
CA ASN A 309 -9.99 9.39 -13.55
C ASN A 309 -9.51 10.11 -14.82
N LEU A 310 -9.72 9.53 -16.01
CA LEU A 310 -9.42 10.16 -17.30
C LEU A 310 -10.36 11.32 -17.61
N TRP A 311 -11.66 11.17 -17.33
CA TRP A 311 -12.65 12.25 -17.50
C TRP A 311 -12.32 13.47 -16.64
N PHE A 312 -11.85 13.26 -15.41
CA PHE A 312 -11.40 14.35 -14.54
C PHE A 312 -10.16 15.07 -15.08
N ILE A 313 -9.20 14.35 -15.67
CA ILE A 313 -8.01 14.96 -16.30
C ILE A 313 -8.41 15.78 -17.52
N LEU A 314 -9.28 15.23 -18.39
CA LEU A 314 -9.82 15.95 -19.54
C LEU A 314 -10.56 17.23 -19.09
N SER A 315 -11.38 17.15 -18.05
CA SER A 315 -12.12 18.31 -17.54
C SER A 315 -11.22 19.43 -16.98
N ASN A 316 -10.05 19.09 -16.45
CA ASN A 316 -9.04 20.07 -16.02
C ASN A 316 -8.15 20.56 -17.18
N PHE A 317 -8.12 19.83 -18.31
CA PHE A 317 -7.47 20.24 -19.56
C PHE A 317 -8.25 21.35 -20.28
N PHE A 318 -9.59 21.37 -20.13
CA PHE A 318 -10.48 22.33 -20.81
C PHE A 318 -10.97 23.49 -19.92
N LYS A 319 -10.67 23.49 -18.62
CA LYS A 319 -10.88 24.67 -17.77
C LYS A 319 -9.68 25.61 -17.90
N LYS A 320 -9.82 26.58 -18.82
CA LYS A 320 -9.02 27.81 -18.87
C LYS A 320 -9.19 28.60 -17.57
#